data_AF-A0A6J7QYY8-F1
#
_entry.id   AF-A0A6J7QYY8-F1
#
_cell.length_a   1.000
_cell.length_b   1.000
_cell.length_c   1.000
_cell.angle_alpha   90.00
_cell.angle_beta   90.00
_cell.angle_gamma   90.00
#
_symmetry.space_group_name_H-M   'P 1'
#
loop_
_entity.id
_entity.type
_entity.pdbx_description
1 polymer ?
#
loop_
_entity_poly.entity_id
_entity_poly.type
_entity_poly.pdbx_seq_one_letter_code
_entity_poly.pdbx_strand_id
1 'polypeptide(L)'
;MCAAVTDRILLGTGIALVAQREPIVTAKAIATLDRESHGRFVLGIGFGWNQDELEDHGISMADRRDVVRDRIMAMRALWSDEVAEFHSKHAEIPPSWSWPKPWRSPERNGPPVLIGGAAGPKMFANIAEYADGWIPIGGAGIKQALPELAHACEEAGRDSSEMRIVPFGTLPDPGKLEYYASLGIEEVVLRLPGGDADSVLPILDGFAELVER
;
A
#
# COMPACT_ATOMS: atom_id res chain seq x y z
N MET A 1 -16.80 0.37 11.55
CA MET A 1 -15.67 0.08 10.63
C MET A 1 -16.10 0.51 9.23
N CYS A 2 -15.32 1.30 8.49
CA CYS A 2 -15.74 1.82 7.16
C CYS A 2 -16.16 0.69 6.19
N ALA A 3 -15.52 -0.47 6.24
CA ALA A 3 -15.89 -1.66 5.47
C ALA A 3 -17.33 -2.13 5.71
N ALA A 4 -17.82 -2.06 6.96
CA ALA A 4 -19.14 -2.55 7.34
C ALA A 4 -20.30 -1.61 6.93
N VAL A 5 -19.99 -0.39 6.49
CA VAL A 5 -20.99 0.65 6.15
C VAL A 5 -20.81 1.17 4.72
N THR A 6 -19.99 0.49 3.91
CA THR A 6 -19.74 0.84 2.50
C THR A 6 -19.62 -0.43 1.66
N ASP A 7 -20.09 -0.40 0.42
CA ASP A 7 -20.10 -1.61 -0.44
C ASP A 7 -19.21 -1.49 -1.69
N ARG A 8 -18.78 -0.26 -2.03
CA ARG A 8 -18.13 0.02 -3.32
C ARG A 8 -16.74 0.65 -3.19
N ILE A 9 -16.58 1.62 -2.30
CA ILE A 9 -15.33 2.37 -2.16
C ILE A 9 -14.17 1.46 -1.74
N LEU A 10 -12.99 1.64 -2.34
CA LEU A 10 -11.78 0.97 -1.87
C LEU A 10 -11.36 1.53 -0.50
N LEU A 11 -10.77 0.67 0.32
CA LEU A 11 -10.28 1.02 1.63
C LEU A 11 -8.79 0.74 1.69
N GLY A 12 -7.99 1.67 2.19
CA GLY A 12 -6.56 1.43 2.28
C GLY A 12 -5.86 2.17 3.40
N THR A 13 -4.65 1.70 3.71
CA THR A 13 -3.76 2.35 4.67
C THR A 13 -2.85 3.33 3.93
N GLY A 14 -2.77 4.58 4.39
CA GLY A 14 -1.85 5.59 3.85
C GLY A 14 -0.96 6.17 4.95
N ILE A 15 -0.08 5.41 5.61
CA ILE A 15 0.41 4.05 5.30
C ILE A 15 0.53 3.20 6.58
N ALA A 16 0.58 1.88 6.45
CA ALA A 16 0.91 0.97 7.54
C ALA A 16 2.44 0.83 7.71
N LEU A 17 2.94 1.05 8.92
CA LEU A 17 4.35 0.86 9.26
C LEU A 17 4.60 -0.60 9.67
N VAL A 18 4.74 -1.48 8.68
CA VAL A 18 4.81 -2.94 8.91
C VAL A 18 6.04 -3.36 9.73
N ALA A 19 7.12 -2.59 9.68
CA ALA A 19 8.27 -2.75 10.58
C ALA A 19 7.89 -2.62 12.07
N GLN A 20 6.81 -1.97 12.44
CA GLN A 20 6.41 -1.85 13.86
C GLN A 20 5.28 -2.83 14.23
N ARG A 21 5.00 -3.83 13.38
CA ARG A 21 3.87 -4.75 13.60
C ARG A 21 4.29 -6.21 13.57
N GLU A 22 3.79 -6.98 14.53
CA GLU A 22 3.98 -8.44 14.55
C GLU A 22 3.30 -9.07 13.31
N PRO A 23 4.02 -9.88 12.51
CA PRO A 23 3.55 -10.35 11.21
C PRO A 23 2.34 -11.29 11.26
N ILE A 24 2.25 -12.21 12.22
CA ILE A 24 1.14 -13.18 12.27
C ILE A 24 -0.18 -12.50 12.62
N VAL A 25 -0.18 -11.65 13.65
CA VAL A 25 -1.32 -10.84 14.08
C VAL A 25 -1.74 -9.90 12.95
N THR A 26 -0.78 -9.26 12.29
CA THR A 26 -1.06 -8.33 11.20
C THR A 26 -1.63 -9.06 9.98
N ALA A 27 -1.09 -10.23 9.61
CA ALA A 27 -1.62 -11.06 8.54
C ALA A 27 -3.10 -11.41 8.78
N LYS A 28 -3.44 -11.84 10.00
CA LYS A 28 -4.81 -12.21 10.38
C LYS A 28 -5.76 -11.02 10.37
N ALA A 29 -5.32 -9.87 10.89
CA ALA A 29 -6.13 -8.65 10.88
C ALA A 29 -6.42 -8.18 9.44
N ILE A 30 -5.41 -8.19 8.58
CA ILE A 30 -5.55 -7.82 7.17
C ILE A 30 -6.45 -8.82 6.43
N ALA A 31 -6.25 -10.12 6.61
CA ALA A 31 -7.09 -11.13 5.96
C ALA A 31 -8.56 -11.02 6.38
N THR A 32 -8.81 -10.74 7.66
CA THR A 32 -10.16 -10.48 8.16
C THR A 32 -10.75 -9.24 7.50
N LEU A 33 -10.04 -8.11 7.51
CA LEU A 33 -10.51 -6.86 6.88
C LEU A 33 -10.74 -7.03 5.37
N ASP A 34 -9.87 -7.74 4.67
CA ASP A 34 -10.02 -8.02 3.24
C ASP A 34 -11.28 -8.84 2.96
N ARG A 35 -11.58 -9.87 3.79
CA ARG A 35 -12.84 -10.61 3.69
C ARG A 35 -14.07 -9.76 4.02
N GLU A 36 -14.06 -9.01 5.12
CA GLU A 36 -15.19 -8.15 5.51
C GLU A 36 -15.42 -7.00 4.53
N SER A 37 -14.39 -6.58 3.80
CA SER A 37 -14.50 -5.59 2.74
C SER A 37 -14.82 -6.21 1.36
N HIS A 38 -14.98 -7.53 1.26
CA HIS A 38 -15.21 -8.27 0.02
C HIS A 38 -14.12 -7.99 -1.04
N GLY A 39 -12.86 -7.94 -0.61
CA GLY A 39 -11.70 -7.73 -1.48
C GLY A 39 -11.47 -6.27 -1.90
N ARG A 40 -12.05 -5.29 -1.20
CA ARG A 40 -11.85 -3.84 -1.44
C ARG A 40 -10.66 -3.25 -0.68
N PHE A 41 -9.97 -4.04 0.13
CA PHE A 41 -8.85 -3.56 0.91
C PHE A 41 -7.56 -3.47 0.07
N VAL A 42 -6.81 -2.38 0.23
CA VAL A 42 -5.51 -2.11 -0.38
C VAL A 42 -4.52 -1.76 0.72
N LEU A 43 -3.44 -2.53 0.83
CA LEU A 43 -2.44 -2.36 1.87
C LEU A 43 -1.35 -1.38 1.41
N GLY A 44 -1.52 -0.09 1.68
CA GLY A 44 -0.42 0.87 1.54
C GLY A 44 0.55 0.75 2.71
N ILE A 45 1.83 0.52 2.44
CA ILE A 45 2.89 0.31 3.43
C ILE A 45 3.97 1.38 3.32
N GLY A 46 4.82 1.47 4.33
CA GLY A 46 6.11 2.11 4.17
C GLY A 46 7.05 1.81 5.32
N PHE A 47 8.17 2.53 5.30
CA PHE A 47 9.37 2.11 6.01
C PHE A 47 9.54 2.72 7.40
N GLY A 48 8.70 3.69 7.77
CA GLY A 48 8.87 4.47 9.00
C GLY A 48 9.92 5.57 8.84
N TRP A 49 9.69 6.68 9.54
CA TRP A 49 10.56 7.85 9.56
C TRP A 49 10.99 8.22 10.99
N ASN A 50 10.18 7.88 11.98
CA ASN A 50 10.48 8.10 13.39
C ASN A 50 11.42 7.01 13.90
N GLN A 51 12.64 7.41 14.25
CA GLN A 51 13.68 6.50 14.73
C GLN A 51 13.35 5.94 16.11
N ASP A 52 12.83 6.77 17.02
CA ASP A 52 12.53 6.36 18.39
C ASP A 52 11.45 5.26 18.42
N GLU A 53 10.42 5.38 17.57
CA GLU A 53 9.39 4.33 17.45
C GLU A 53 9.94 3.03 16.86
N LEU A 54 10.89 3.10 15.92
CA LEU A 54 11.52 1.90 15.36
C LEU A 54 12.38 1.20 16.42
N GLU A 55 13.16 1.96 17.18
CA GLU A 55 14.03 1.45 18.23
C GLU A 55 13.23 0.84 19.39
N ASP A 56 12.09 1.42 19.75
CA ASP A 56 11.13 0.84 20.70
C ASP A 56 10.64 -0.55 20.25
N HIS A 57 10.47 -0.75 18.94
CA HIS A 57 10.10 -2.03 18.34
C HIS A 57 11.32 -2.95 18.06
N GLY A 58 12.49 -2.60 18.58
CA GLY A 58 13.73 -3.38 18.45
C GLY A 58 14.33 -3.37 17.04
N ILE A 59 14.02 -2.35 16.23
CA ILE A 59 14.44 -2.27 14.83
C ILE A 59 15.31 -1.06 14.60
N SER A 60 16.48 -1.29 14.01
CA SER A 60 17.35 -0.19 13.62
C SER A 60 16.78 0.54 12.40
N MET A 61 17.03 1.85 12.34
CA MET A 61 16.70 2.66 11.16
C MET A 61 17.35 2.12 9.88
N ALA A 62 18.51 1.45 9.98
CA ALA A 62 19.22 0.87 8.84
C ALA A 62 18.51 -0.38 8.27
N ASP A 63 17.98 -1.24 9.16
CA ASP A 63 17.35 -2.52 8.78
C ASP A 63 15.88 -2.37 8.35
N ARG A 64 15.24 -1.23 8.60
CA ARG A 64 13.78 -1.05 8.45
C ARG A 64 13.20 -1.49 7.10
N ARG A 65 13.94 -1.32 6.00
CA ARG A 65 13.48 -1.75 4.66
C ARG A 65 13.48 -3.26 4.52
N ASP A 66 14.53 -3.91 5.00
CA ASP A 66 14.71 -5.35 4.94
C ASP A 66 13.67 -6.03 5.87
N VAL A 67 13.42 -5.44 7.04
CA VAL A 67 12.34 -5.88 7.95
C VAL A 67 10.96 -5.77 7.28
N VAL A 68 10.65 -4.66 6.61
CA VAL A 68 9.36 -4.51 5.88
C VAL A 68 9.23 -5.58 4.81
N ARG A 69 10.27 -5.78 4.00
CA ARG A 69 10.30 -6.78 2.93
C ARG A 69 10.05 -8.19 3.49
N ASP A 70 10.81 -8.59 4.50
CA ASP A 70 10.69 -9.91 5.13
C ASP A 70 9.30 -10.13 5.74
N ARG A 71 8.73 -9.12 6.41
CA ARG A 71 7.38 -9.22 6.98
C ARG A 71 6.29 -9.31 5.92
N ILE A 72 6.42 -8.59 4.80
CA ILE A 72 5.45 -8.70 3.70
C ILE A 72 5.51 -10.10 3.08
N MET A 73 6.70 -10.64 2.86
CA MET A 73 6.88 -12.00 2.33
C MET A 73 6.33 -13.06 3.29
N ALA A 74 6.58 -12.90 4.59
CA ALA A 74 6.00 -13.74 5.64
C ALA A 74 4.46 -13.71 5.64
N MET A 75 3.87 -12.51 5.55
CA MET A 75 2.41 -12.37 5.46
C MET A 75 1.83 -12.97 4.17
N ARG A 76 2.51 -12.82 3.03
CA ARG A 76 2.11 -13.45 1.76
C ARG A 76 2.11 -14.97 1.84
N ALA A 77 3.11 -15.59 2.49
CA ALA A 77 3.09 -17.04 2.75
C ALA A 77 1.87 -17.43 3.61
N LEU A 78 1.66 -16.74 4.73
CA LEU A 78 0.49 -16.96 5.60
C LEU A 78 -0.85 -16.81 4.88
N TRP A 79 -0.95 -15.92 3.90
CA TRP A 79 -2.16 -15.69 3.13
C TRP A 79 -2.40 -16.70 2.02
N SER A 80 -1.36 -17.36 1.50
CA SER A 80 -1.46 -18.17 0.26
C SER A 80 -1.44 -19.66 0.56
N ASP A 81 -0.56 -20.08 1.46
CA ASP A 81 -0.32 -21.50 1.73
C ASP A 81 -1.29 -22.02 2.78
N GLU A 82 -1.80 -23.24 2.60
CA GLU A 82 -2.66 -23.88 3.60
C GLU A 82 -1.92 -24.05 4.94
N VAL A 83 -0.70 -24.59 4.86
CA VAL A 83 0.29 -24.63 5.93
C VAL A 83 1.45 -23.75 5.49
N ALA A 84 1.59 -22.57 6.09
CA ALA A 84 2.63 -21.61 5.73
C ALA A 84 3.90 -21.84 6.55
N GLU A 85 5.05 -21.64 5.91
CA GLU A 85 6.36 -21.65 6.53
C GLU A 85 7.19 -20.53 5.89
N PHE A 86 7.92 -19.75 6.69
CA PHE A 86 8.75 -18.66 6.18
C PHE A 86 9.96 -18.41 7.07
N HIS A 87 11.14 -18.32 6.44
CA HIS A 87 12.40 -18.13 7.14
C HIS A 87 13.23 -17.05 6.46
N SER A 88 13.56 -16.01 7.21
CA SER A 88 14.45 -14.93 6.77
C SER A 88 15.23 -14.34 7.95
N LYS A 89 16.04 -13.31 7.70
CA LYS A 89 16.80 -12.63 8.76
C LYS A 89 15.89 -11.96 9.80
N HIS A 90 14.73 -11.47 9.38
CA HIS A 90 13.85 -10.64 10.21
C HIS A 90 12.45 -11.24 10.47
N ALA A 91 12.17 -12.46 9.99
CA ALA A 91 10.94 -13.17 10.28
C ALA A 91 11.16 -14.70 10.26
N GLU A 92 10.59 -15.38 11.24
CA GLU A 92 10.61 -16.84 11.36
C GLU A 92 9.20 -17.32 11.69
N ILE A 93 8.63 -18.12 10.80
CA ILE A 93 7.31 -18.73 10.93
C ILE A 93 7.50 -20.24 10.73
N PRO A 94 7.38 -21.06 11.79
CA PRO A 94 7.37 -22.51 11.63
C PRO A 94 6.09 -22.93 10.90
N PRO A 95 5.99 -24.17 10.38
CA PRO A 95 4.79 -24.69 9.74
C PRO A 95 3.52 -24.37 10.55
N SER A 96 2.69 -23.47 10.03
CA SER A 96 1.59 -22.84 10.77
C SER A 96 0.36 -22.67 9.90
N TRP A 97 -0.82 -22.88 10.51
CA TRP A 97 -2.09 -22.48 9.91
C TRP A 97 -2.41 -21.03 10.23
N SER A 98 -2.75 -20.25 9.21
CA SER A 98 -3.29 -18.90 9.38
C SER A 98 -4.63 -18.76 8.68
N TRP A 99 -5.67 -18.59 9.49
CA TRP A 99 -7.04 -18.32 9.07
C TRP A 99 -7.59 -17.07 9.76
N PRO A 100 -8.49 -16.32 9.10
CA PRO A 100 -8.99 -16.55 7.73
C PRO A 100 -7.95 -16.27 6.65
N LYS A 101 -8.13 -16.82 5.43
CA LYS A 101 -7.39 -16.39 4.24
C LYS A 101 -8.03 -15.11 3.66
N PRO A 102 -7.26 -14.19 3.04
CA PRO A 102 -7.82 -13.02 2.38
C PRO A 102 -8.83 -13.39 1.29
N TRP A 103 -9.70 -12.45 0.90
CA TRP A 103 -10.76 -12.66 -0.09
C TRP A 103 -10.22 -13.14 -1.44
N ARG A 104 -9.06 -12.61 -1.87
CA ARG A 104 -8.43 -12.92 -3.17
C ARG A 104 -7.35 -14.03 -3.10
N SER A 105 -7.32 -14.80 -2.02
CA SER A 105 -6.36 -15.90 -1.88
C SER A 105 -6.91 -17.20 -2.50
N PRO A 106 -6.09 -18.01 -3.22
CA PRO A 106 -4.64 -17.86 -3.44
C PRO A 106 -4.27 -17.07 -4.70
N GLU A 107 -5.25 -16.64 -5.51
CA GLU A 107 -5.05 -16.04 -6.84
C GLU A 107 -4.10 -14.83 -6.86
N ARG A 108 -4.04 -14.05 -5.77
CA ARG A 108 -3.22 -12.83 -5.66
C ARG A 108 -2.29 -12.76 -4.45
N ASN A 109 -2.13 -13.87 -3.73
CA ASN A 109 -1.31 -13.92 -2.51
C ASN A 109 -1.64 -12.81 -1.47
N GLY A 110 -2.92 -12.44 -1.34
CA GLY A 110 -3.41 -11.41 -0.43
C GLY A 110 -3.97 -10.14 -1.11
N PRO A 111 -4.23 -9.07 -0.33
CA PRO A 111 -4.66 -7.79 -0.87
C PRO A 111 -3.51 -7.08 -1.60
N PRO A 112 -3.79 -6.18 -2.56
CA PRO A 112 -2.76 -5.41 -3.24
C PRO A 112 -1.91 -4.59 -2.25
N VAL A 113 -0.59 -4.63 -2.41
CA VAL A 113 0.39 -3.93 -1.57
C VAL A 113 0.98 -2.75 -2.33
N LEU A 114 0.83 -1.52 -1.82
CA LEU A 114 1.44 -0.32 -2.42
C LEU A 114 2.51 0.24 -1.49
N ILE A 115 3.69 0.59 -2.00
CA ILE A 115 4.75 1.16 -1.15
C ILE A 115 4.71 2.68 -1.23
N GLY A 116 4.71 3.34 -0.08
CA GLY A 116 4.80 4.78 0.05
C GLY A 116 6.24 5.25 0.25
N GLY A 117 6.56 6.37 -0.39
CA GLY A 117 7.79 7.12 -0.17
C GLY A 117 8.31 7.79 -1.44
N ALA A 118 9.42 8.51 -1.30
CA ALA A 118 10.02 9.25 -2.40
C ALA A 118 10.56 8.32 -3.50
N ALA A 119 10.52 8.83 -4.74
CA ALA A 119 11.11 8.17 -5.89
C ALA A 119 12.61 7.95 -5.68
N GLY A 120 13.13 6.89 -6.31
CA GLY A 120 14.56 6.63 -6.38
C GLY A 120 14.87 5.15 -6.56
N PRO A 121 16.12 4.81 -6.94
CA PRO A 121 16.49 3.45 -7.34
C PRO A 121 16.15 2.39 -6.29
N LYS A 122 16.49 2.66 -5.01
CA LYS A 122 16.17 1.72 -3.92
C LYS A 122 14.66 1.58 -3.71
N MET A 123 13.88 2.63 -3.91
CA MET A 123 12.41 2.55 -3.79
C MET A 123 11.84 1.65 -4.89
N PHE A 124 12.22 1.88 -6.14
CA PHE A 124 11.70 1.14 -7.27
C PHE A 124 12.17 -0.31 -7.31
N ALA A 125 13.39 -0.62 -6.87
CA ALA A 125 13.82 -1.99 -6.65
C ALA A 125 12.92 -2.74 -5.63
N ASN A 126 12.55 -2.10 -4.51
CA ASN A 126 11.62 -2.71 -3.55
C ASN A 126 10.21 -2.92 -4.13
N ILE A 127 9.70 -1.94 -4.89
CA ILE A 127 8.37 -2.05 -5.51
C ILE A 127 8.35 -3.17 -6.54
N ALA A 128 9.37 -3.21 -7.41
CA ALA A 128 9.53 -4.25 -8.41
C ALA A 128 9.68 -5.64 -7.77
N GLU A 129 10.38 -5.77 -6.65
CA GLU A 129 10.55 -7.06 -5.98
C GLU A 129 9.24 -7.61 -5.38
N TYR A 130 8.50 -6.82 -4.59
CA TYR A 130 7.43 -7.39 -3.74
C TYR A 130 6.14 -6.56 -3.61
N ALA A 131 5.93 -5.52 -4.40
CA ALA A 131 4.70 -4.71 -4.33
C ALA A 131 3.89 -4.71 -5.62
N ASP A 132 2.66 -4.24 -5.54
CA ASP A 132 1.71 -4.14 -6.65
C ASP A 132 1.57 -2.67 -7.12
N GLY A 133 2.41 -1.77 -6.59
CA GLY A 133 2.45 -0.38 -7.02
C GLY A 133 3.07 0.60 -6.02
N TRP A 134 2.89 1.88 -6.32
CA TRP A 134 3.52 3.01 -5.65
C TRP A 134 2.48 4.02 -5.19
N ILE A 135 2.59 4.49 -3.95
CA ILE A 135 1.73 5.52 -3.35
C ILE A 135 2.57 6.76 -2.96
N PRO A 136 3.03 7.58 -3.94
CA PRO A 136 3.80 8.78 -3.65
C PRO A 136 2.98 9.84 -2.91
N ILE A 137 3.64 10.63 -2.07
CA ILE A 137 3.00 11.81 -1.47
C ILE A 137 2.94 12.92 -2.53
N GLY A 138 1.73 13.33 -2.89
CA GLY A 138 1.48 14.24 -4.01
C GLY A 138 1.94 13.62 -5.34
N GLY A 139 2.53 14.43 -6.22
CA GLY A 139 3.08 13.94 -7.49
C GLY A 139 4.14 14.84 -8.08
N ALA A 140 4.91 15.51 -7.22
CA ALA A 140 6.09 16.24 -7.67
C ALA A 140 7.09 15.25 -8.29
N GLY A 141 7.54 15.53 -9.52
CA GLY A 141 8.50 14.68 -10.22
C GLY A 141 7.95 13.35 -10.76
N ILE A 142 6.64 13.10 -10.67
CA ILE A 142 6.06 11.79 -11.01
C ILE A 142 6.32 11.40 -12.48
N LYS A 143 6.22 12.36 -13.41
CA LYS A 143 6.48 12.12 -14.84
C LYS A 143 7.91 11.64 -15.10
N GLN A 144 8.89 12.16 -14.36
CA GLN A 144 10.29 11.76 -14.48
C GLN A 144 10.55 10.40 -13.81
N ALA A 145 9.77 10.07 -12.77
CA ALA A 145 9.93 8.88 -11.97
C ALA A 145 9.30 7.62 -12.60
N LEU A 146 8.24 7.78 -13.42
CA LEU A 146 7.56 6.66 -14.07
C LEU A 146 8.48 5.80 -14.97
N PRO A 147 9.35 6.37 -15.83
CA PRO A 147 10.32 5.57 -16.59
C PRO A 147 11.31 4.81 -15.72
N GLU A 148 11.75 5.38 -14.60
CA GLU A 148 12.67 4.72 -13.67
C GLU A 148 12.00 3.53 -12.96
N LEU A 149 10.72 3.68 -12.59
CA LEU A 149 9.93 2.57 -12.06
C LEU A 149 9.73 1.47 -13.11
N ALA A 150 9.42 1.85 -14.36
CA ALA A 150 9.25 0.89 -15.45
C ALA A 150 10.53 0.09 -15.67
N HIS A 151 11.68 0.75 -15.71
CA HIS A 151 12.98 0.09 -15.83
C HIS A 151 13.25 -0.91 -14.68
N ALA A 152 12.98 -0.52 -13.43
CA ALA A 152 13.14 -1.43 -12.30
C ALA A 152 12.21 -2.66 -12.38
N CYS A 153 10.98 -2.48 -12.91
CA CYS A 153 10.06 -3.58 -13.14
C CYS A 153 10.59 -4.52 -14.24
N GLU A 154 11.08 -3.98 -15.35
CA GLU A 154 11.70 -4.74 -16.44
C GLU A 154 12.90 -5.56 -15.94
N GLU A 155 13.80 -4.96 -15.15
CA GLU A 155 14.94 -5.65 -14.54
C GLU A 155 14.49 -6.80 -13.61
N ALA A 156 13.35 -6.65 -12.94
CA ALA A 156 12.74 -7.69 -12.11
C ALA A 156 11.87 -8.69 -12.90
N GLY A 157 11.75 -8.54 -14.22
CA GLY A 157 10.92 -9.40 -15.08
C GLY A 157 9.42 -9.20 -14.88
N ARG A 158 8.98 -8.01 -14.46
CA ARG A 158 7.58 -7.66 -14.22
C ARG A 158 7.08 -6.63 -15.21
N ASP A 159 5.79 -6.73 -15.55
CA ASP A 159 5.13 -5.75 -16.38
C ASP A 159 4.82 -4.49 -15.56
N SER A 160 5.40 -3.35 -15.94
CA SER A 160 5.17 -2.07 -15.26
C SER A 160 3.74 -1.56 -15.42
N SER A 161 2.99 -2.02 -16.43
CA SER A 161 1.58 -1.64 -16.63
C SER A 161 0.64 -2.24 -15.59
N GLU A 162 1.08 -3.29 -14.88
CA GLU A 162 0.33 -3.86 -13.75
C GLU A 162 0.50 -3.05 -12.45
N MET A 163 1.44 -2.09 -12.42
CA MET A 163 1.74 -1.30 -11.23
C MET A 163 0.68 -0.21 -11.02
N ARG A 164 0.03 -0.24 -9.85
CA ARG A 164 -0.90 0.82 -9.45
C ARG A 164 -0.14 2.04 -8.96
N ILE A 165 -0.33 3.18 -9.60
CA ILE A 165 0.28 4.45 -9.17
C ILE A 165 -0.81 5.31 -8.55
N VAL A 166 -0.64 5.66 -7.27
CA VAL A 166 -1.69 6.37 -6.51
C VAL A 166 -1.09 7.60 -5.81
N PRO A 167 -1.07 8.78 -6.47
CA PRO A 167 -0.72 10.04 -5.81
C PRO A 167 -1.59 10.29 -4.57
N PHE A 168 -0.97 10.34 -3.40
CA PHE A 168 -1.65 10.43 -2.11
C PHE A 168 -1.58 11.82 -1.49
N GLY A 169 -2.70 12.26 -0.90
CA GLY A 169 -2.78 13.58 -0.26
C GLY A 169 -2.71 14.73 -1.26
N THR A 170 -3.18 14.49 -2.50
CA THR A 170 -3.22 15.51 -3.55
C THR A 170 -4.25 16.58 -3.20
N LEU A 171 -3.84 17.85 -3.22
CA LEU A 171 -4.81 18.94 -3.22
C LEU A 171 -5.58 18.95 -4.55
N PRO A 172 -6.92 19.04 -4.51
CA PRO A 172 -7.78 18.99 -5.69
C PRO A 172 -7.51 20.21 -6.59
N ASP A 173 -7.16 19.94 -7.83
CA ASP A 173 -7.03 20.95 -8.90
C ASP A 173 -7.30 20.25 -10.24
N PRO A 174 -8.27 20.71 -11.05
CA PRO A 174 -8.63 20.04 -12.31
C PRO A 174 -7.42 19.81 -13.23
N GLY A 175 -6.55 20.83 -13.38
CA GLY A 175 -5.36 20.72 -14.22
C GLY A 175 -4.38 19.65 -13.72
N LYS A 176 -4.30 19.47 -12.40
CA LYS A 176 -3.50 18.41 -11.79
C LYS A 176 -4.08 17.01 -11.98
N LEU A 177 -5.40 16.85 -11.95
CA LEU A 177 -6.05 15.57 -12.22
C LEU A 177 -5.92 15.19 -13.69
N GLU A 178 -6.13 16.14 -14.61
CA GLU A 178 -5.88 15.96 -16.05
C GLU A 178 -4.41 15.62 -16.32
N TYR A 179 -3.48 16.27 -15.61
CA TYR A 179 -2.06 15.93 -15.67
C TYR A 179 -1.79 14.49 -15.27
N TYR A 180 -2.33 14.00 -14.15
CA TYR A 180 -2.19 12.59 -13.76
C TYR A 180 -2.82 11.64 -14.80
N ALA A 181 -4.03 11.94 -15.28
CA ALA A 181 -4.69 11.15 -16.31
C ALA A 181 -3.85 11.06 -17.60
N SER A 182 -3.22 12.16 -18.02
CA SER A 182 -2.31 12.18 -19.19
C SER A 182 -1.07 11.29 -19.04
N LEU A 183 -0.72 10.90 -17.81
CA LEU A 183 0.37 9.99 -17.51
C LEU A 183 -0.10 8.53 -17.37
N GLY A 184 -1.39 8.25 -17.60
CA GLY A 184 -1.99 6.93 -17.41
C GLY A 184 -2.29 6.57 -15.95
N ILE A 185 -2.33 7.56 -15.05
CA ILE A 185 -2.67 7.33 -13.64
C ILE A 185 -4.18 7.33 -13.50
N GLU A 186 -4.73 6.20 -13.05
CA GLU A 186 -6.18 5.97 -12.95
C GLU A 186 -6.75 6.28 -11.56
N GLU A 187 -5.91 6.49 -10.55
CA GLU A 187 -6.34 6.66 -9.16
C GLU A 187 -5.52 7.72 -8.43
N VAL A 188 -6.21 8.57 -7.66
CA VAL A 188 -5.60 9.64 -6.84
C VAL A 188 -6.36 9.72 -5.52
N VAL A 189 -5.63 9.86 -4.41
CA VAL A 189 -6.25 10.14 -3.11
C VAL A 189 -6.17 11.64 -2.82
N LEU A 190 -7.33 12.29 -2.84
CA LEU A 190 -7.47 13.72 -2.54
C LEU A 190 -7.34 13.99 -1.04
N ARG A 191 -6.73 15.13 -0.70
CA ARG A 191 -6.61 15.58 0.69
C ARG A 191 -7.85 16.38 1.09
N LEU A 192 -8.55 15.91 2.10
CA LEU A 192 -9.52 16.72 2.85
C LEU A 192 -8.83 17.45 4.02
N PRO A 193 -9.28 18.65 4.39
CA PRO A 193 -8.84 19.30 5.61
C PRO A 193 -9.34 18.54 6.84
N GLY A 194 -8.64 18.68 7.97
CA GLY A 194 -9.15 18.22 9.26
C GLY A 194 -10.18 19.22 9.79
N GLY A 195 -11.33 18.73 10.26
CA GLY A 195 -12.43 19.56 10.78
C GLY A 195 -13.62 18.70 11.21
N ASP A 196 -14.68 19.36 11.67
CA ASP A 196 -15.97 18.71 11.93
C ASP A 196 -16.73 18.40 10.63
N ALA A 197 -17.82 17.62 10.76
CA ALA A 197 -18.62 17.21 9.60
C ALA A 197 -19.21 18.39 8.83
N ASP A 198 -19.68 19.42 9.54
CA ASP A 198 -20.30 20.61 8.94
C ASP A 198 -19.29 21.42 8.10
N SER A 199 -18.01 21.37 8.48
CA SER A 199 -16.92 22.02 7.75
C SER A 199 -16.37 21.17 6.60
N VAL A 200 -16.29 19.84 6.77
CA VAL A 200 -15.61 18.94 5.82
C VAL A 200 -16.55 18.40 4.74
N LEU A 201 -17.80 18.09 5.06
CA LEU A 201 -18.75 17.51 4.10
C LEU A 201 -19.00 18.42 2.88
N PRO A 202 -19.22 19.74 3.02
CA PRO A 202 -19.39 20.61 1.86
C PRO A 202 -18.16 20.65 0.94
N ILE A 203 -16.96 20.49 1.51
CA ILE A 203 -15.72 20.42 0.73
C ILE A 203 -15.64 19.09 -0.05
N LEU A 204 -16.05 17.99 0.59
CA LEU A 204 -16.13 16.68 -0.05
C LEU A 204 -17.17 16.69 -1.18
N ASP A 205 -18.33 17.31 -0.99
CA ASP A 205 -19.34 17.47 -2.04
C ASP A 205 -18.77 18.22 -3.25
N GLY A 206 -17.97 19.28 -3.02
CA GLY A 206 -17.27 20.00 -4.08
C GLY A 206 -16.23 19.14 -4.83
N PHE A 207 -15.70 18.06 -4.23
CA PHE A 207 -14.80 17.16 -4.94
C PHE A 207 -15.54 16.22 -5.89
N ALA A 208 -16.82 15.91 -5.63
CA ALA A 208 -17.61 15.06 -6.51
C ALA A 208 -17.73 15.65 -7.92
N GLU A 209 -17.83 16.99 -8.02
CA GLU A 209 -17.86 17.73 -9.29
C GLU A 209 -16.59 17.55 -10.13
N LEU A 210 -15.46 17.17 -9.51
CA LEU A 210 -14.18 16.94 -10.19
C LEU A 210 -14.07 15.53 -10.80
N VAL A 211 -14.89 14.59 -10.33
CA VAL A 211 -14.85 13.16 -10.71
C VAL A 211 -15.96 12.79 -11.69
N GLU A 212 -17.07 13.54 -11.70
CA GLU A 212 -18.23 13.29 -12.59
C GLU A 212 -18.08 13.88 -14.03
N ARG A 213 -16.89 14.36 -14.40
CA ARG A 213 -16.57 14.87 -15.74
C ARG A 213 -15.96 13.80 -16.65
#